data_AF-A0A8T6N3Y6-F1
#
_entry.id   AF-A0A8T6N3Y6-F1
#
_cell.length_a   1.000
_cell.length_b   1.000
_cell.length_c   1.000
_cell.angle_alpha   90.00
_cell.angle_beta   90.00
_cell.angle_gamma   90.00
#
_symmetry.space_group_name_H-M   'P 1'
#
loop_
_entity.id
_entity.type
_entity.pdbx_description
1 polymer ?
#
loop_
_entity_poly.entity_id
_entity_poly.type
_entity_poly.pdbx_seq_one_letter_code
_entity_poly.pdbx_strand_id
1 'polypeptide(L)'
;MGMKRPICGACRHNLCAINYKRNGKTHYRSRCMACANSRRKIRQPDPRWRSKGYVKKKTCDLCGFRAKHGSQIMVYHMDGNLNNADLLNLRSICLNCSALVQRQSAWKVGDLIPD
;
A
#
# COMPACT_ATOMS: atom_id res chain seq x y z
N MET A 1 -26.32 -9.44 13.17
CA MET A 1 -25.27 -8.44 13.45
C MET A 1 -23.90 -9.08 13.26
N GLY A 2 -23.13 -8.64 12.26
CA GLY A 2 -21.76 -9.15 12.06
C GLY A 2 -20.83 -8.66 13.18
N MET A 3 -19.99 -9.55 13.71
CA MET A 3 -19.03 -9.23 14.75
C MET A 3 -18.05 -8.16 14.22
N LYS A 4 -18.03 -6.97 14.83
CA LYS A 4 -17.13 -5.88 14.42
C LYS A 4 -15.67 -6.34 14.57
N ARG A 5 -14.85 -6.08 13.55
CA ARG A 5 -13.41 -6.40 13.56
C ARG A 5 -12.76 -5.71 14.77
N PRO A 6 -12.12 -6.45 15.71
CA PRO A 6 -11.59 -5.87 16.94
C PRO A 6 -10.32 -5.06 16.68
N ILE A 7 -9.99 -4.15 17.61
CA ILE A 7 -8.75 -3.36 17.60
C ILE A 7 -7.60 -4.22 18.14
N CYS A 8 -6.41 -4.07 17.54
CA CYS A 8 -5.20 -4.77 17.96
C CYS A 8 -4.80 -4.38 19.39
N GLY A 9 -4.66 -5.38 20.27
CA GLY A 9 -4.24 -5.15 21.66
C GLY A 9 -2.79 -4.66 21.84
N ALA A 10 -1.94 -4.73 20.81
CA ALA A 10 -0.55 -4.29 20.88
C ALA A 10 -0.37 -2.81 20.51
N CYS A 11 -0.87 -2.38 19.36
CA CYS A 11 -0.74 -0.99 18.91
C CYS A 11 -1.93 -0.11 19.29
N ARG A 12 -3.07 -0.70 19.70
CA ARG A 12 -4.30 0.01 20.08
C ARG A 12 -4.84 0.99 19.02
N HIS A 13 -4.44 0.83 17.76
CA HIS A 13 -4.86 1.68 16.64
C HIS A 13 -5.33 0.86 15.44
N ASN A 14 -4.50 -0.07 14.95
CA ASN A 14 -4.85 -0.90 13.80
C ASN A 14 -5.87 -1.99 14.17
N LEU A 15 -6.67 -2.42 13.20
CA LEU A 15 -7.60 -3.54 13.35
C LEU A 15 -6.86 -4.89 13.36
N CYS A 16 -7.39 -5.85 14.10
CA CYS A 16 -6.84 -7.21 14.17
C CYS A 16 -6.85 -7.88 12.79
N ALA A 17 -5.78 -8.60 12.44
CA ALA A 17 -5.70 -9.32 11.17
C ALA A 17 -6.74 -10.45 11.12
N ILE A 18 -7.25 -10.75 9.91
CA ILE A 18 -8.11 -11.92 9.71
C ILE A 18 -7.27 -13.19 9.93
N ASN A 19 -7.84 -14.14 10.67
CA ASN A 19 -7.26 -15.46 10.85
C ASN A 19 -7.77 -16.43 9.79
N TYR A 20 -9.09 -16.65 9.75
CA TYR A 20 -9.76 -17.49 8.75
C TYR A 20 -11.25 -17.17 8.69
N LYS A 21 -11.93 -17.66 7.63
CA LYS A 21 -13.39 -17.62 7.50
C LYS A 21 -13.95 -19.03 7.59
N ARG A 22 -14.96 -19.28 8.42
CA ARG A 22 -15.63 -20.58 8.57
C ARG A 22 -17.13 -20.37 8.74
N ASN A 23 -17.94 -21.06 7.95
CA ASN A 23 -19.41 -20.98 8.00
C ASN A 23 -19.95 -19.54 7.97
N GLY A 24 -19.40 -18.70 7.09
CA GLY A 24 -19.77 -17.28 6.98
C GLY A 24 -19.27 -16.37 8.12
N LYS A 25 -18.62 -16.91 9.16
CA LYS A 25 -18.02 -16.14 10.26
C LYS A 25 -16.54 -15.88 9.99
N THR A 26 -16.12 -14.63 10.15
CA THR A 26 -14.70 -14.23 10.08
C THR A 26 -14.10 -14.28 11.49
N HIS A 27 -13.06 -15.10 11.67
CA HIS A 27 -12.30 -15.19 12.90
C HIS A 27 -11.07 -14.28 12.79
N TYR A 28 -10.79 -13.51 13.83
CA TYR A 28 -9.67 -12.55 13.86
C TYR A 28 -8.55 -13.03 14.78
N ARG A 29 -7.32 -12.57 14.51
CA ARG A 29 -6.16 -12.75 15.39
C ARG A 29 -6.25 -11.78 16.57
N SER A 30 -5.39 -11.96 17.58
CA SER A 30 -5.24 -10.99 18.69
C SER A 30 -4.48 -9.72 18.31
N ARG A 31 -3.81 -9.70 17.15
CA ARG A 31 -2.97 -8.59 16.69
C ARG A 31 -3.20 -8.25 15.21
N CYS A 32 -2.90 -7.02 14.82
CA CYS A 32 -2.84 -6.61 13.41
C CYS A 32 -1.65 -7.26 12.69
N MET A 33 -1.66 -7.21 11.35
CA MET A 33 -0.61 -7.83 10.54
C MET A 33 0.74 -7.16 10.77
N ALA A 34 0.78 -5.82 10.86
CA ALA A 34 1.99 -5.07 11.16
C ALA A 34 2.65 -5.52 12.47
N CYS A 35 1.92 -5.55 13.59
CA CYS A 35 2.47 -6.00 14.88
C CYS A 35 2.88 -7.48 14.87
N ALA A 36 2.15 -8.33 14.14
CA ALA A 36 2.50 -9.75 14.00
C ALA A 36 3.83 -9.92 13.23
N ASN A 37 4.04 -9.15 12.16
CA ASN A 37 5.26 -9.19 11.35
C ASN A 37 6.45 -8.59 12.08
N SER A 38 6.28 -7.46 12.78
CA SER A 38 7.33 -6.86 13.61
C SER A 38 7.83 -7.82 14.69
N ARG A 39 6.93 -8.53 15.38
CA ARG A 39 7.31 -9.55 16.38
C ARG A 39 8.15 -10.68 15.77
N ARG A 40 7.83 -11.09 14.54
CA ARG A 40 8.53 -12.15 13.82
C ARG A 40 9.78 -11.66 13.08
N LYS A 41 10.12 -10.37 13.18
CA LYS A 41 11.20 -9.72 12.43
C LYS A 41 11.10 -9.98 10.92
N ILE A 42 9.87 -10.13 10.41
CA ILE A 42 9.63 -10.34 8.97
C ILE A 42 9.84 -8.98 8.30
N ARG A 43 10.87 -8.89 7.44
CA ARG A 43 11.04 -7.73 6.57
C ARG A 43 9.85 -7.63 5.63
N GLN A 44 9.33 -6.42 5.50
CA GLN A 44 8.35 -6.09 4.47
C GLN A 44 8.97 -6.43 3.10
N PRO A 45 8.24 -7.15 2.23
CA PRO A 45 8.74 -7.41 0.89
C PRO A 45 8.92 -6.07 0.15
N ASP A 46 10.02 -5.96 -0.59
CA ASP A 46 10.21 -4.79 -1.45
C ASP A 46 9.08 -4.72 -2.48
N PRO A 47 8.52 -3.53 -2.74
CA PRO A 47 7.48 -3.39 -3.73
C PRO A 47 8.02 -3.74 -5.13
N ARG A 48 7.18 -4.32 -5.98
CA ARG A 48 7.59 -4.87 -7.29
C ARG A 48 8.31 -3.88 -8.18
N TRP A 49 7.91 -2.61 -8.15
CA TRP A 49 8.58 -1.56 -8.92
C TRP A 49 10.06 -1.41 -8.49
N ARG A 50 10.37 -1.56 -7.21
CA ARG A 50 11.73 -1.47 -6.68
C ARG A 50 12.57 -2.67 -7.14
N SER A 51 12.02 -3.87 -7.06
CA SER A 51 12.71 -5.08 -7.53
C SER A 51 12.93 -5.10 -9.04
N LYS A 52 12.10 -4.39 -9.82
CA LYS A 52 12.28 -4.15 -11.27
C LYS A 52 13.25 -3.01 -11.61
N GLY A 53 13.89 -2.40 -10.61
CA GLY A 53 14.90 -1.35 -10.82
C GLY A 53 14.32 0.05 -11.06
N TYR A 54 13.01 0.26 -10.88
CA TYR A 54 12.45 1.60 -10.95
C TYR A 54 12.92 2.44 -9.76
N VAL A 55 13.51 3.59 -10.05
CA VAL A 55 13.92 4.56 -9.04
C VAL A 55 12.84 5.62 -8.89
N LYS A 56 12.21 5.68 -7.70
CA LYS A 56 11.23 6.72 -7.36
C LYS A 56 11.88 8.11 -7.53
N LYS A 57 11.33 8.90 -8.45
CA LYS A 57 11.84 10.25 -8.77
C LYS A 57 11.48 11.23 -7.66
N LYS A 58 12.27 12.29 -7.51
CA LYS A 58 11.90 13.45 -6.67
C LYS A 58 10.91 14.38 -7.37
N THR A 59 10.76 14.28 -8.69
CA THR A 59 9.89 15.15 -9.49
C THR A 59 8.64 14.40 -9.92
N CYS A 60 7.48 15.04 -9.81
CA CYS A 60 6.21 14.51 -10.27
C CYS A 60 6.17 14.43 -11.81
N ASP A 61 5.84 13.26 -12.35
CA ASP A 61 5.74 13.04 -13.80
C ASP A 61 4.50 13.72 -14.43
N LEU A 62 3.54 14.21 -13.62
CA LEU A 62 2.33 14.88 -14.11
C LEU A 62 2.42 16.41 -14.08
N CYS A 63 2.82 16.99 -12.95
CA CYS A 63 2.80 18.44 -12.76
C CYS A 63 4.18 19.08 -12.56
N GLY A 64 5.26 18.28 -12.57
CA GLY A 64 6.62 18.79 -12.36
C GLY A 64 6.97 19.18 -10.93
N PHE A 65 6.07 19.01 -9.94
CA PHE A 65 6.37 19.29 -8.53
C PHE A 65 7.62 18.53 -8.06
N ARG A 66 8.59 19.24 -7.47
CA ARG A 66 9.81 18.67 -6.89
C ARG A 66 9.67 18.50 -5.38
N ALA A 67 9.72 17.26 -4.92
CA ALA A 67 9.53 16.91 -3.52
C ALA A 67 10.73 17.30 -2.65
N LYS A 68 10.42 17.82 -1.46
CA LYS A 68 11.37 18.04 -0.36
C LYS A 68 11.64 16.72 0.38
N HIS A 69 10.60 15.90 0.55
CA HIS A 69 10.67 14.58 1.17
C HIS A 69 10.12 13.50 0.25
N GLY A 70 10.74 12.31 0.25
CA GLY A 70 10.32 11.19 -0.58
C GLY A 70 8.88 10.71 -0.32
N SER A 71 8.34 10.98 0.88
CA SER A 71 6.93 10.71 1.23
C SER A 71 5.93 11.53 0.43
N GLN A 72 6.35 12.64 -0.19
CA GLN A 72 5.50 13.47 -1.03
C GLN A 72 5.29 12.88 -2.43
N ILE A 73 5.98 11.79 -2.77
CA ILE A 73 5.90 11.09 -4.06
C ILE A 73 5.52 9.62 -3.85
N MET A 74 4.55 9.16 -4.63
CA MET A 74 4.10 7.77 -4.70
C MET A 74 4.46 7.16 -6.06
N VAL A 75 4.71 5.84 -6.11
CA VAL A 75 4.82 5.13 -7.38
C VAL A 75 3.45 4.56 -7.77
N TYR A 76 3.04 4.84 -9.00
CA TYR A 76 1.81 4.34 -9.60
C TYR A 76 2.07 3.38 -10.75
N HIS A 77 1.19 2.40 -10.88
CA HIS A 77 1.01 1.57 -12.06
C HIS A 77 -0.10 2.19 -12.91
N MET A 78 0.22 2.64 -14.13
CA MET A 78 -0.72 3.38 -14.98
C MET A 78 -1.87 2.51 -15.50
N ASP A 79 -1.63 1.23 -15.72
CA ASP A 79 -2.67 0.28 -16.11
C ASP A 79 -3.55 -0.20 -14.93
N GLY A 80 -3.22 0.20 -13.70
CA GLY A 80 -3.90 -0.26 -12.48
C GLY A 80 -3.56 -1.70 -12.06
N ASN A 81 -2.74 -2.41 -12.82
CA ASN A 81 -2.32 -3.77 -12.52
C ASN A 81 -1.01 -3.76 -11.73
N LEU A 82 -1.10 -4.00 -10.42
CA LEU A 82 0.06 -4.03 -9.52
C LEU A 82 1.07 -5.14 -9.85
N ASN A 83 0.70 -6.12 -10.68
CA ASN A 83 1.63 -7.14 -11.14
C ASN A 83 2.47 -6.69 -12.35
N ASN A 84 1.99 -5.72 -13.13
CA ASN A 84 2.72 -5.15 -14.26
C ASN A 84 3.66 -4.04 -13.78
N ALA A 85 4.90 -4.42 -13.46
CA ALA A 85 5.94 -3.49 -12.99
C ALA A 85 6.94 -3.10 -14.10
N ASP A 86 6.51 -3.11 -15.36
CA ASP A 86 7.32 -2.61 -16.48
C ASP A 86 7.64 -1.13 -16.28
N LEU A 87 8.89 -0.73 -16.56
CA LEU A 87 9.37 0.63 -16.29
C LEU A 87 8.53 1.71 -17.01
N LEU A 88 8.01 1.39 -18.19
CA LEU A 88 7.14 2.28 -18.95
C LEU A 88 5.77 2.45 -18.29
N ASN A 89 5.27 1.45 -17.54
CA ASN A 89 4.00 1.48 -16.82
C ASN A 89 4.08 2.22 -15.47
N LEU A 90 5.29 2.58 -15.01
CA LEU A 90 5.51 3.17 -13.70
C LEU A 90 5.66 4.69 -13.75
N ARG A 91 5.03 5.40 -12.81
CA ARG A 91 5.12 6.86 -12.68
C ARG A 91 5.31 7.31 -11.24
N SER A 92 6.10 8.35 -11.04
CA SER A 92 6.36 9.01 -9.76
C SER A 92 5.43 10.22 -9.65
N ILE A 93 4.40 10.12 -8.80
CA ILE A 93 3.29 11.10 -8.72
C ILE A 93 3.26 11.76 -7.34
N CYS A 94 3.09 13.09 -7.30
CA CYS A 94 2.97 13.80 -6.04
C CYS A 94 1.61 13.56 -5.35
N LEU A 95 1.55 13.79 -4.03
CA LEU A 95 0.33 13.57 -3.25
C LEU A 95 -0.88 14.39 -3.76
N ASN A 96 -0.67 15.60 -4.29
CA ASN A 96 -1.74 16.41 -4.86
C ASN A 96 -2.30 15.80 -6.15
N CYS A 97 -1.44 15.42 -7.10
CA CYS A 97 -1.88 14.73 -8.33
C CYS A 97 -2.48 13.36 -8.02
N SER A 98 -2.00 12.66 -7.00
CA SER A 98 -2.57 11.39 -6.52
C SER A 98 -4.06 11.53 -6.18
N ALA A 99 -4.48 12.65 -5.57
CA ALA A 99 -5.88 12.90 -5.29
C ALA A 99 -6.76 12.99 -6.55
N LEU A 100 -6.21 13.50 -7.66
CA LEU A 100 -6.90 13.58 -8.94
C LEU A 100 -6.91 12.22 -9.65
N VAL A 101 -5.74 11.58 -9.75
CA VAL A 101 -5.54 10.28 -10.39
C VAL A 101 -6.47 9.23 -9.80
N GLN A 102 -6.58 9.15 -8.47
CA GLN A 102 -7.46 8.18 -7.80
C GLN A 102 -8.95 8.34 -8.14
N ARG A 103 -9.38 9.52 -8.61
CA ARG A 103 -10.78 9.80 -8.99
C ARG A 103 -11.03 9.63 -10.48
N GLN A 104 -10.00 9.74 -11.31
CA GLN A 104 -10.14 9.92 -12.75
C GLN A 104 -9.53 8.80 -13.58
N SER A 105 -8.69 7.93 -12.99
CA SER A 105 -8.00 6.88 -13.74
C SER A 105 -8.04 5.53 -13.05
N ALA A 106 -7.68 4.49 -13.80
CA ALA A 106 -7.51 3.14 -13.29
C ALA A 106 -6.24 2.95 -12.44
N TRP A 107 -5.38 3.97 -12.32
CA TRP A 107 -4.04 3.81 -11.79
C TRP A 107 -4.06 3.37 -10.33
N LYS A 108 -3.14 2.49 -9.95
CA LYS A 108 -3.03 1.98 -8.57
C LYS A 108 -1.65 2.24 -7.98
N VAL A 109 -1.63 2.50 -6.68
CA VAL A 109 -0.41 2.75 -5.91
C VAL A 109 0.31 1.43 -5.65
N GLY A 110 1.59 1.36 -6.03
CA GLY A 110 2.42 0.15 -5.88
C GLY A 110 2.91 -0.13 -4.46
N ASP A 111 2.76 0.85 -3.56
CA ASP A 111 3.21 0.79 -2.16
C ASP A 111 2.09 0.33 -1.19
N LEU A 112 0.92 -0.09 -1.69
CA LEU A 112 -0.19 -0.52 -0.83
C LEU A 112 0.07 -1.91 -0.25
N ILE A 113 0.22 -1.96 1.08
CA ILE A 113 0.27 -3.20 1.84
C ILE A 113 -1.17 -3.54 2.27
N PRO A 114 -1.74 -4.67 1.83
CA PRO A 114 -3.02 -5.13 2.34
C PRO A 114 -2.93 -5.56 3.81
N ASP A 115 -3.98 -5.25 4.58
CA ASP A 115 -4.14 -5.57 6.01
C ASP A 115 -4.52 -7.03 6.33
#